data_AF-A0A7S2XVX4-F1
#
_entry.id   AF-A0A7S2XVX4-F1
#
_cell.length_a   1.000
_cell.length_b   1.000
_cell.length_c   1.000
_cell.angle_alpha   90.00
_cell.angle_beta   90.00
_cell.angle_gamma   90.00
#
_symmetry.space_group_name_H-M   'P 1'
#
loop_
_entity.id
_entity.type
_entity.pdbx_description
1 polymer ?
#
loop_
_entity_poly.entity_id
_entity_poly.type
_entity_poly.pdbx_seq_one_letter_code
_entity_poly.pdbx_strand_id
1 'polypeptide(L)'
;YVALRSGAPRGGPSSDRHHFFSTDNHLVYFNFFLDFGPLNLAQLYRFCQMLNRKLADPKLRNKAIYYFSGTHAHKRTNSVFLICAWAMLYLNRTPEEAFKPFRGTSPPFPPFHDASPVACTYHLSVLDCLRGLDQARAKKFFDFA
;
A
#
# COMPACT_ATOMS: atom_id res chain seq x y z
N TYR A 1 8.99 3.06 -9.10
CA TYR A 1 9.79 3.18 -7.86
C TYR A 1 8.88 3.63 -6.72
N VAL A 2 8.99 3.05 -5.53
CA VAL A 2 8.21 3.49 -4.34
C VAL A 2 9.12 4.36 -3.49
N ALA A 3 8.65 5.54 -3.10
CA ALA A 3 9.42 6.46 -2.26
C ALA A 3 8.62 6.80 -1.00
N LEU A 4 9.21 6.62 0.18
CA LEU A 4 8.65 7.07 1.45
C LEU A 4 9.29 8.42 1.78
N ARG A 5 8.52 9.51 1.87
CA ARG A 5 9.06 10.85 2.13
C ARG A 5 8.07 11.77 2.85
N SER A 6 8.59 12.77 3.56
CA SER A 6 7.80 13.90 4.06
C SER A 6 7.42 14.83 2.92
N GLY A 7 6.13 14.83 2.54
CA GLY A 7 5.57 15.78 1.57
C GLY A 7 5.72 15.38 0.10
N ALA A 8 5.23 16.26 -0.78
CA ALA A 8 5.44 16.18 -2.22
C ALA A 8 6.96 16.27 -2.54
N PRO A 9 7.43 15.78 -3.71
CA PRO A 9 8.83 15.92 -4.07
C PRO A 9 9.22 17.39 -4.06
N ARG A 10 10.44 17.73 -3.61
CA ARG A 10 11.01 19.06 -3.87
C ARG A 10 11.19 19.18 -5.39
N GLY A 11 10.23 19.81 -6.06
CA GLY A 11 10.18 19.98 -7.51
C GLY A 11 8.78 19.83 -8.11
N GLY A 12 7.84 20.69 -7.69
CA GLY A 12 6.56 20.95 -8.39
C GLY A 12 5.62 19.75 -8.63
N PRO A 13 4.44 19.98 -9.21
CA PRO A 13 3.65 18.90 -9.81
C PRO A 13 4.48 18.25 -10.92
N SER A 14 4.35 16.92 -11.07
CA SER A 14 4.89 16.06 -12.15
C SER A 14 5.83 16.75 -13.14
N SER A 15 7.15 16.54 -13.03
CA SER A 15 8.09 16.97 -14.07
C SER A 15 7.85 16.21 -15.38
N ASP A 16 8.52 16.61 -16.46
CA ASP A 16 8.46 15.87 -17.73
C ASP A 16 8.86 14.39 -17.62
N ARG A 17 9.70 14.05 -16.65
CA ARG A 17 10.21 12.68 -16.46
C ARG A 17 9.56 11.91 -15.31
N HIS A 18 8.87 12.56 -14.39
CA HIS A 18 8.36 11.92 -13.17
C HIS A 18 6.89 12.24 -12.92
N HIS A 19 6.11 11.23 -12.56
CA HIS A 19 4.74 11.39 -12.06
C HIS A 19 4.65 10.88 -10.63
N PHE A 20 4.16 11.73 -9.73
CA PHE A 20 4.01 11.39 -8.32
C PHE A 20 2.53 11.31 -7.95
N PHE A 21 2.16 10.30 -7.19
CA PHE A 21 0.81 10.20 -6.64
C PHE A 21 0.81 9.53 -5.26
N SER A 22 -0.20 9.84 -4.46
CA SER A 22 -0.42 9.29 -3.13
C SER A 22 -1.91 9.01 -2.92
N THR A 23 -2.21 8.05 -2.05
CA THR A 23 -3.57 7.70 -1.64
C THR A 23 -3.89 8.12 -0.21
N ASP A 24 -2.97 8.79 0.48
CA ASP A 24 -3.05 9.17 1.89
C ASP A 24 -4.32 9.91 2.32
N ASN A 25 -4.94 10.64 1.39
CA ASN A 25 -6.16 11.43 1.61
C ASN A 25 -7.35 10.93 0.76
N HIS A 26 -7.16 9.86 -0.02
CA HIS A 26 -8.19 9.30 -0.92
C HIS A 26 -8.70 7.94 -0.45
N LEU A 27 -7.80 7.11 0.09
CA LEU A 27 -8.10 5.79 0.64
C LEU A 27 -7.81 5.84 2.14
N VAL A 28 -8.74 6.44 2.87
CA VAL A 28 -8.64 6.66 4.32
C VAL A 28 -9.31 5.50 5.04
N TYR A 29 -8.61 4.89 5.99
CA TYR A 29 -9.19 3.91 6.90
C TYR A 29 -10.04 4.64 7.95
N PHE A 30 -11.26 4.15 8.18
CA PHE A 30 -12.16 4.69 9.20
C PHE A 30 -12.06 3.82 10.45
N ASN A 31 -11.37 4.32 11.47
CA ASN A 31 -11.08 3.59 12.70
C ASN A 31 -12.28 3.54 13.64
N PHE A 32 -12.38 2.45 14.40
CA PHE A 32 -13.31 2.35 15.53
C PHE A 32 -12.67 2.85 16.82
N PHE A 33 -11.41 2.49 17.07
CA PHE A 33 -10.62 2.95 18.20
C PHE A 33 -9.19 3.28 17.76
N LEU A 34 -8.19 2.49 18.17
CA LEU A 34 -6.77 2.69 17.78
C LEU A 34 -6.36 1.90 16.52
N ASP A 35 -7.27 1.09 15.97
CA ASP A 35 -7.09 0.42 14.69
C ASP A 35 -6.88 1.44 13.56
N PHE A 36 -5.97 1.14 12.63
CA PHE A 36 -5.67 2.06 11.53
C PHE A 36 -5.62 1.38 10.16
N GLY A 37 -5.82 0.06 10.11
CA GLY A 37 -5.69 -0.75 8.91
C GLY A 37 -5.70 -2.25 9.19
N PRO A 38 -5.41 -3.09 8.18
CA PRO A 38 -5.12 -2.69 6.80
C PRO A 38 -6.33 -2.08 6.09
N LEU A 39 -6.10 -1.35 5.01
CA LEU A 39 -7.18 -0.91 4.11
C LEU A 39 -7.94 -2.13 3.55
N ASN A 40 -9.26 -2.01 3.44
CA ASN A 40 -10.13 -3.12 3.06
C ASN A 40 -10.05 -3.47 1.55
N LEU A 41 -10.69 -4.57 1.14
CA LEU A 41 -10.64 -5.06 -0.24
C LEU A 41 -11.18 -4.06 -1.27
N ALA A 42 -12.21 -3.29 -0.95
CA ALA A 42 -12.74 -2.27 -1.86
C ALA A 42 -11.73 -1.14 -2.07
N GLN A 43 -11.01 -0.74 -1.03
CA GLN A 43 -9.93 0.25 -1.12
C GLN A 43 -8.72 -0.30 -1.87
N LEU A 44 -8.36 -1.56 -1.66
CA LEU A 44 -7.33 -2.25 -2.43
C LEU A 44 -7.70 -2.29 -3.93
N TYR A 45 -8.94 -2.66 -4.26
CA TYR A 45 -9.43 -2.65 -5.65
C TYR A 45 -9.30 -1.25 -6.27
N ARG A 46 -9.75 -0.21 -5.57
CA ARG A 46 -9.61 1.18 -6.03
C ARG A 46 -8.15 1.57 -6.26
N PHE A 47 -7.26 1.20 -5.36
CA PHE A 47 -5.81 1.42 -5.53
C PHE A 47 -5.29 0.74 -6.80
N CYS A 48 -5.61 -0.54 -7.00
CA CYS A 48 -5.20 -1.28 -8.18
C CYS A 48 -5.68 -0.60 -9.47
N GLN A 49 -6.95 -0.19 -9.51
CA GLN A 49 -7.52 0.55 -10.64
C GLN A 49 -6.81 1.89 -10.87
N MET A 50 -6.50 2.64 -9.83
CA MET A 50 -5.78 3.91 -9.94
C MET A 50 -4.37 3.72 -10.52
N LEU A 51 -3.62 2.73 -10.02
CA LEU A 51 -2.26 2.46 -10.49
C LEU A 51 -2.25 1.90 -11.92
N ASN A 52 -3.13 0.95 -12.22
CA ASN A 52 -3.25 0.37 -13.56
C ASN A 52 -3.60 1.43 -14.61
N ARG A 53 -4.54 2.33 -14.31
CA ARG A 53 -4.87 3.46 -15.21
C ARG A 53 -3.68 4.38 -15.44
N LYS A 54 -2.88 4.66 -14.41
CA LYS A 54 -1.66 5.47 -14.55
C LYS A 54 -0.60 4.77 -15.41
N LEU A 55 -0.44 3.46 -15.25
CA LEU A 55 0.50 2.67 -16.05
C LEU A 55 0.06 2.57 -17.53
N ALA A 56 -1.25 2.56 -17.78
CA ALA A 56 -1.83 2.50 -19.13
C ALA A 56 -1.96 3.87 -19.82
N ASP A 57 -1.85 4.99 -19.09
CA ASP A 57 -2.05 6.34 -19.62
C ASP A 57 -0.93 6.71 -20.63
N PRO A 58 -1.27 6.98 -21.91
CA PRO A 58 -0.29 7.38 -22.92
C PRO A 58 0.51 8.64 -22.53
N LYS A 59 -0.09 9.55 -21.74
CA LYS A 59 0.58 10.77 -21.24
C LYS A 59 1.69 10.47 -20.23
N LEU A 60 1.69 9.26 -19.64
CA LEU A 60 2.65 8.82 -18.63
C LEU A 60 3.63 7.76 -19.15
N ARG A 61 3.51 7.30 -20.40
CA ARG A 61 4.30 6.19 -20.96
C ARG A 61 5.82 6.32 -20.76
N ASN A 62 6.36 7.54 -20.84
CA ASN A 62 7.79 7.81 -20.69
C ASN A 62 8.17 8.43 -19.33
N LYS A 63 7.25 8.40 -18.36
CA LYS A 63 7.45 8.97 -17.01
C LYS A 63 7.63 7.86 -15.99
N ALA A 64 8.59 8.01 -15.08
CA ALA A 64 8.66 7.15 -13.91
C ALA A 64 7.51 7.50 -12.95
N ILE A 65 6.70 6.50 -12.63
CA ILE A 65 5.60 6.63 -11.66
C ILE A 65 6.12 6.33 -10.26
N TYR A 66 5.91 7.28 -9.36
CA TYR A 66 6.28 7.22 -7.95
C TYR A 66 5.02 7.24 -7.10
N TYR A 67 4.72 6.09 -6.50
CA TYR A 67 3.77 6.00 -5.42
C TYR A 67 4.47 6.35 -4.10
N PHE A 68 3.88 7.27 -3.33
CA PHE A 68 4.43 7.72 -2.07
C PHE A 68 3.37 7.89 -0.98
N SER A 69 3.82 7.85 0.26
CA SER A 69 3.09 8.20 1.48
C SER A 69 3.80 9.37 2.16
N GLY A 70 3.07 10.14 2.95
CA GLY A 70 3.66 11.03 3.95
C GLY A 70 4.39 10.26 5.06
N THR A 71 4.87 10.98 6.08
CA THR A 71 5.71 10.40 7.16
C THR A 71 4.94 9.70 8.26
N HIS A 72 3.61 9.88 8.35
CA HIS A 72 2.81 9.27 9.39
C HIS A 72 2.90 7.73 9.33
N ALA A 73 3.26 7.08 10.45
CA ALA A 73 3.54 5.65 10.48
C ALA A 73 2.39 4.78 9.96
N HIS A 74 1.15 5.11 10.32
CA HIS A 74 -0.05 4.39 9.84
C HIS A 74 -0.26 4.51 8.33
N LYS A 75 -0.10 5.72 7.76
CA LYS A 75 -0.23 5.96 6.31
C LYS A 75 0.85 5.24 5.52
N ARG A 76 2.08 5.23 6.04
CA ARG A 76 3.21 4.48 5.47
C ARG A 76 2.91 2.98 5.43
N THR A 77 2.42 2.42 6.54
CA THR A 77 2.09 1.00 6.67
C THR A 77 0.99 0.59 5.71
N ASN A 78 -0.11 1.35 5.64
CA ASN A 78 -1.20 1.09 4.69
C ASN A 78 -0.76 1.23 3.23
N SER A 79 0.07 2.22 2.91
CA SER A 79 0.60 2.39 1.55
C SER A 79 1.50 1.23 1.14
N VAL A 80 2.36 0.76 2.04
CA VAL A 80 3.21 -0.41 1.77
C VAL A 80 2.37 -1.67 1.58
N PHE A 81 1.32 -1.87 2.38
CA PHE A 81 0.36 -2.96 2.16
C PHE A 81 -0.26 -2.90 0.75
N LEU A 82 -0.78 -1.74 0.33
CA LEU A 82 -1.41 -1.57 -0.98
C LEU A 82 -0.48 -1.90 -2.15
N ILE A 83 0.75 -1.37 -2.15
CA ILE A 83 1.68 -1.61 -3.27
C ILE A 83 2.21 -3.04 -3.29
N CYS A 84 2.42 -3.66 -2.12
CA CYS A 84 2.82 -5.07 -2.05
C CYS A 84 1.69 -5.98 -2.53
N ALA A 85 0.45 -5.73 -2.09
CA ALA A 85 -0.72 -6.47 -2.54
C ALA A 85 -0.92 -6.32 -4.06
N TRP A 86 -0.79 -5.11 -4.61
CA TRP A 86 -0.82 -4.91 -6.06
C TRP A 86 0.29 -5.71 -6.78
N ALA A 87 1.51 -5.74 -6.26
CA ALA A 87 2.59 -6.53 -6.84
C ALA A 87 2.29 -8.04 -6.82
N MET A 88 1.66 -8.56 -5.78
CA MET A 88 1.21 -9.96 -5.75
C MET A 88 0.12 -10.24 -6.80
N LEU A 89 -0.82 -9.30 -6.96
CA LEU A 89 -1.98 -9.47 -7.83
C LEU A 89 -1.64 -9.29 -9.31
N TYR A 90 -0.80 -8.32 -9.66
CA TYR A 90 -0.55 -7.92 -11.05
C TYR A 90 0.86 -8.26 -11.56
N LEU A 91 1.81 -8.56 -10.67
CA LEU A 91 3.19 -8.94 -11.05
C LEU A 91 3.56 -10.36 -10.61
N ASN A 92 2.59 -11.15 -10.15
CA ASN A 92 2.75 -12.54 -9.71
C ASN A 92 3.89 -12.73 -8.69
N ARG A 93 3.98 -11.81 -7.71
CA ARG A 93 4.96 -11.89 -6.61
C ARG A 93 4.39 -12.68 -5.45
N THR A 94 5.26 -13.43 -4.76
CA THR A 94 4.97 -13.96 -3.42
C THR A 94 4.91 -12.82 -2.39
N PRO A 95 4.25 -13.02 -1.23
CA PRO A 95 4.26 -12.06 -0.13
C PRO A 95 5.68 -11.58 0.25
N GLU A 96 6.62 -12.52 0.33
CA GLU A 96 8.01 -12.25 0.71
C GLU A 96 8.74 -11.40 -0.33
N GLU A 97 8.56 -11.69 -1.62
CA GLU A 97 9.16 -10.92 -2.71
C GLU A 97 8.58 -9.50 -2.79
N ALA A 98 7.25 -9.37 -2.64
CA ALA A 98 6.57 -8.09 -2.67
C ALA A 98 7.04 -7.19 -1.52
N PHE A 99 7.22 -7.76 -0.31
CA PHE A 99 7.64 -7.03 0.87
C PHE A 99 9.16 -6.82 0.98
N LYS A 100 9.98 -7.62 0.29
CA LYS A 100 11.45 -7.57 0.34
C LYS A 100 12.04 -6.16 0.26
N PRO A 101 11.60 -5.25 -0.65
CA PRO A 101 12.15 -3.90 -0.77
C PRO A 101 11.93 -3.01 0.47
N PHE A 102 10.98 -3.37 1.33
CA PHE A 102 10.59 -2.59 2.50
C PHE A 102 11.15 -3.15 3.81
N ARG A 103 11.82 -4.30 3.78
CA ARG A 103 12.49 -4.88 4.96
C ARG A 103 13.60 -3.94 5.43
N GLY A 104 13.71 -3.74 6.75
CA GLY A 104 14.71 -2.85 7.35
C GLY A 104 14.45 -1.36 7.16
N THR A 105 13.25 -0.96 6.68
CA THR A 105 12.89 0.46 6.61
C THR A 105 12.94 1.11 8.00
N SER A 106 13.61 2.26 8.12
CA SER A 106 13.64 3.07 9.33
C SER A 106 12.92 4.41 9.11
N PRO A 107 11.97 4.81 9.98
CA PRO A 107 11.44 4.04 11.13
C PRO A 107 10.60 2.85 10.67
N PRO A 108 10.47 1.78 11.49
CA PRO A 108 9.73 0.57 11.12
C PRO A 108 8.23 0.86 10.88
N PHE A 109 7.56 -0.07 10.20
CA PHE A 109 6.10 -0.03 10.07
C PHE A 109 5.48 -0.64 11.33
N PRO A 110 4.62 0.09 12.06
CA PRO A 110 3.89 -0.51 13.17
C PRO A 110 3.00 -1.66 12.68
N PRO A 111 2.80 -2.71 13.50
CA PRO A 111 1.80 -3.72 13.20
C PRO A 111 0.40 -3.11 13.25
N PHE A 112 -0.54 -3.75 12.58
CA PHE A 112 -1.96 -3.39 12.68
C PHE A 112 -2.50 -3.72 14.07
N HIS A 113 -3.37 -2.84 14.57
CA HIS A 113 -4.01 -2.91 15.87
C HIS A 113 -5.46 -3.38 15.69
N ASP A 114 -5.99 -4.13 16.64
CA ASP A 114 -7.40 -4.54 16.65
C ASP A 114 -8.31 -3.38 17.08
N ALA A 115 -9.62 -3.53 16.87
CA ALA A 115 -10.61 -2.47 17.14
C ALA A 115 -11.08 -2.41 18.61
N SER A 116 -10.48 -3.19 19.52
CA SER A 116 -10.90 -3.23 20.92
C SER A 116 -10.43 -1.99 21.69
N PRO A 117 -11.17 -1.56 22.72
CA PRO A 117 -10.79 -0.44 23.59
C PRO A 117 -9.82 -0.88 24.69
N VAL A 118 -8.94 -1.84 24.41
CA VAL A 118 -7.94 -2.35 25.34
C VAL A 118 -6.57 -2.40 24.68
N ALA A 119 -5.53 -2.69 25.46
CA ALA A 119 -4.20 -2.90 24.91
C ALA A 119 -4.21 -4.07 23.92
N CYS A 120 -3.74 -3.82 22.69
CA CYS A 120 -3.61 -4.87 21.69
C CYS A 120 -2.59 -5.91 22.15
N THR A 121 -3.05 -7.15 22.24
CA THR A 121 -2.25 -8.31 22.68
C THR A 121 -1.75 -9.16 21.52
N TYR A 122 -2.23 -8.89 20.30
CA TYR A 122 -1.89 -9.65 19.11
C TYR A 122 -1.67 -8.73 17.91
N HIS A 123 -0.49 -8.80 17.33
CA HIS A 123 -0.02 -7.85 16.32
C HIS A 123 0.13 -8.53 14.96
N LEU A 124 -0.58 -8.03 13.95
CA LEU A 124 -0.42 -8.47 12.57
C LEU A 124 0.48 -7.50 11.80
N SER A 125 1.57 -8.01 11.23
CA SER A 125 2.42 -7.22 10.35
C SER A 125 1.83 -7.10 8.95
N VAL A 126 2.40 -6.20 8.13
CA VAL A 126 2.08 -6.15 6.69
C VAL A 126 2.30 -7.51 6.03
N LEU A 127 3.37 -8.23 6.39
CA LEU A 127 3.67 -9.53 5.81
C LEU A 127 2.61 -10.58 6.17
N ASP A 128 2.07 -10.55 7.38
CA ASP A 128 1.00 -11.48 7.78
C ASP A 128 -0.28 -11.23 6.99
N CYS A 129 -0.65 -9.96 6.78
CA CYS A 129 -1.79 -9.61 5.92
C CYS A 129 -1.58 -10.03 4.46
N LEU A 130 -0.37 -9.87 3.91
CA LEU A 130 -0.05 -10.32 2.55
C LEU A 130 -0.13 -11.85 2.42
N ARG A 131 0.37 -12.60 3.40
CA ARG A 131 0.23 -14.06 3.44
C ARG A 131 -1.24 -14.50 3.54
N GLY A 132 -2.04 -13.78 4.33
CA GLY A 132 -3.48 -14.01 4.40
C GLY A 132 -4.18 -13.81 3.05
N LEU A 133 -3.83 -12.73 2.33
CA LEU A 133 -4.33 -12.48 0.97
C LEU A 133 -3.92 -13.58 -0.02
N ASP A 134 -2.66 -14.04 0.05
CA ASP A 134 -2.15 -15.12 -0.79
C ASP A 134 -2.92 -16.44 -0.58
N GLN A 135 -3.14 -16.81 0.69
CA GLN A 135 -3.94 -17.99 1.04
C GLN A 135 -5.41 -17.84 0.61
N ALA A 136 -6.00 -16.65 0.78
CA ALA A 136 -7.36 -16.39 0.33
C ALA A 136 -7.51 -16.59 -1.18
N ARG A 137 -6.51 -16.18 -1.98
CA ARG A 137 -6.46 -16.45 -3.44
C ARG A 137 -6.33 -17.93 -3.73
N ALA A 138 -5.39 -18.62 -3.08
CA ALA A 138 -5.16 -20.04 -3.27
C ALA A 138 -6.43 -20.87 -2.98
N LYS A 139 -7.27 -20.41 -2.05
CA LYS A 139 -8.55 -21.03 -1.68
C LYS A 139 -9.78 -20.46 -2.40
N LYS A 140 -9.60 -19.51 -3.34
CA LYS A 140 -10.68 -18.84 -4.08
C LYS A 140 -11.70 -18.09 -3.20
N PHE A 141 -11.27 -17.63 -2.02
CA PHE A 141 -12.05 -16.70 -1.20
C PHE A 141 -11.96 -15.26 -1.71
N PHE A 142 -11.01 -15.01 -2.60
CA PHE A 142 -10.75 -13.69 -3.14
C PHE A 142 -10.33 -13.78 -4.60
N ASP A 143 -11.01 -13.01 -5.46
CA ASP A 143 -10.67 -12.81 -6.86
C ASP A 143 -11.03 -11.37 -7.29
N PHE A 144 -10.16 -10.76 -8.10
CA PHE A 144 -10.37 -9.45 -8.73
C PHE A 144 -10.55 -9.55 -10.24
N ALA A 145 -10.63 -10.78 -10.78
CA ALA A 145 -11.01 -11.06 -12.16
C ALA A 145 -12.24 -10.27 -12.61
#